data_AF-A0AAV3Z903-F1
#
_entry.id   AF-A0AAV3Z903-F1
#
_cell.length_a   1.000
_cell.length_b   1.000
_cell.length_c   1.000
_cell.angle_alpha   90.00
_cell.angle_beta   90.00
_cell.angle_gamma   90.00
#
_symmetry.space_group_name_H-M   'P 1'
#
loop_
_entity.id
_entity.type
_entity.pdbx_description
1 polymer ?
#
loop_
_entity_poly.entity_id
_entity_poly.type
_entity_poly.pdbx_seq_one_letter_code
_entity_poly.pdbx_strand_id
1 'polypeptide(L)'
;MARALADAGVSFFMLGGSLLGAARHGGIIPWDDDIDIAVRIQDRERIRIILSCVEGFHLASEKKLQWKFTRENSTYPFVDLFYYSGNETYIWLIQQYYRAHHTLLKIDVFPLQLVDFEGLEVPVPRRLKKITTLLYGFNECLSPGMDHKNVIYYPIYKVSCSSLLYLYEMYGLE
;
A
#
# COMPACT_ATOMS: atom_id res chain seq x y z
N MET A 1 0.19 -5.83 13.07
CA MET A 1 -0.92 -5.91 12.08
C MET A 1 -0.85 -7.17 11.22
N ALA A 2 0.19 -7.35 10.38
CA ALA A 2 0.27 -8.45 9.41
C ALA A 2 0.04 -9.85 10.03
N ARG A 3 0.72 -10.17 11.15
CA ARG A 3 0.49 -11.43 11.89
C ARG A 3 -0.97 -11.61 12.30
N ALA A 4 -1.60 -10.59 12.91
CA ALA A 4 -3.00 -10.68 13.35
C ALA A 4 -3.97 -10.93 12.19
N LEU A 5 -3.73 -10.32 11.02
CA LEU A 5 -4.51 -10.59 9.81
C LEU A 5 -4.30 -12.03 9.30
N ALA A 6 -3.05 -12.49 9.27
CA ALA A 6 -2.68 -13.84 8.84
C ALA A 6 -3.28 -14.93 9.74
N ASP A 7 -3.20 -14.78 11.06
CA ASP A 7 -3.76 -15.71 12.05
C ASP A 7 -5.28 -15.84 11.90
N ALA A 8 -5.92 -14.78 11.42
CA ALA A 8 -7.34 -14.77 11.11
C ALA A 8 -7.65 -15.07 9.63
N GLY A 9 -6.71 -15.54 8.82
CA GLY A 9 -6.97 -15.86 7.42
C GLY A 9 -7.51 -14.68 6.59
N VAL A 10 -7.18 -13.44 6.96
CA VAL A 10 -7.48 -12.24 6.19
C VAL A 10 -6.27 -11.90 5.34
N SER A 11 -6.43 -12.03 4.02
CA SER A 11 -5.39 -11.64 3.07
C SER A 11 -5.39 -10.13 2.83
N PHE A 12 -4.19 -9.57 2.70
CA PHE A 12 -3.94 -8.22 2.20
C PHE A 12 -2.85 -8.28 1.14
N PHE A 13 -2.64 -7.19 0.41
CA PHE A 13 -1.43 -6.98 -0.39
C PHE A 13 -0.97 -5.52 -0.32
N MET A 14 0.32 -5.27 -0.49
CA MET A 14 0.87 -3.91 -0.52
C MET A 14 0.24 -3.08 -1.64
N LEU A 15 -0.01 -1.80 -1.41
CA LEU A 15 -0.60 -0.87 -2.37
C LEU A 15 0.27 0.39 -2.48
N GLY A 16 0.00 1.25 -3.47
CA GLY A 16 0.47 2.63 -3.47
C GLY A 16 1.98 2.78 -3.53
N GLY A 17 2.49 3.78 -2.80
CA GLY A 17 3.92 4.03 -2.65
C GLY A 17 4.65 2.83 -2.05
N SER A 18 4.01 2.10 -1.12
CA SER A 18 4.58 0.91 -0.50
C SER A 18 4.72 -0.27 -1.45
N LEU A 19 3.78 -0.47 -2.38
CA LEU A 19 3.90 -1.49 -3.44
C LEU A 19 5.02 -1.16 -4.43
N LEU A 20 5.11 0.12 -4.82
CA LEU A 20 6.20 0.59 -5.69
C LEU A 20 7.56 0.46 -4.98
N GLY A 21 7.60 0.81 -3.69
CA GLY A 21 8.73 0.63 -2.79
C GLY A 21 9.19 -0.83 -2.72
N ALA A 22 8.27 -1.77 -2.47
CA ALA A 22 8.57 -3.21 -2.48
C ALA A 22 9.19 -3.66 -3.81
N ALA A 23 8.68 -3.14 -4.94
CA ALA A 23 9.15 -3.53 -6.26
C ALA A 23 10.47 -2.89 -6.69
N ARG A 24 10.74 -1.67 -6.22
CA ARG A 24 11.85 -0.84 -6.72
C ARG A 24 12.96 -0.64 -5.70
N HIS A 25 12.67 -0.62 -4.40
CA HIS A 25 13.62 -0.31 -3.33
C HIS A 25 13.85 -1.49 -2.38
N GLY A 26 13.00 -2.53 -2.41
CA GLY A 26 13.03 -3.60 -1.39
C GLY A 26 12.54 -3.11 -0.01
N GLY A 27 11.78 -2.02 0.01
CA GLY A 27 11.43 -1.31 1.25
C GLY A 27 10.59 -0.07 0.99
N ILE A 28 10.53 0.83 1.97
CA ILE A 28 9.82 2.09 1.81
C ILE A 28 10.54 2.98 0.78
N ILE A 29 9.78 3.75 0.00
CA ILE A 29 10.41 4.78 -0.83
C ILE A 29 11.08 5.78 0.13
N PRO A 30 12.35 6.17 -0.08
CA PRO A 30 13.13 6.89 0.95
C PRO A 30 12.57 8.24 1.43
N TRP A 31 11.62 8.80 0.68
CA TRP A 31 10.94 10.06 1.01
C TRP A 31 9.45 9.90 1.33
N ASP A 32 8.95 8.66 1.37
CA ASP A 32 7.57 8.32 1.70
C ASP A 32 7.45 8.11 3.23
N ASP A 33 6.29 8.41 3.80
CA ASP A 33 6.11 8.49 5.26
C ASP A 33 4.97 7.63 5.81
N ASP A 34 4.32 6.83 4.96
CA ASP A 34 3.26 5.90 5.33
C ASP A 34 3.36 4.54 4.63
N ILE A 35 2.45 3.64 5.02
CA ILE A 35 2.31 2.32 4.42
C ILE A 35 0.88 2.10 3.98
N ASP A 36 0.70 1.70 2.72
CA ASP A 36 -0.60 1.40 2.13
C ASP A 36 -0.79 -0.11 1.92
N ILE A 37 -1.93 -0.64 2.34
CA ILE A 37 -2.35 -2.00 2.03
C ILE A 37 -3.77 -2.05 1.46
N ALA A 38 -4.03 -3.06 0.63
CA ALA A 38 -5.35 -3.38 0.11
C ALA A 38 -5.91 -4.64 0.76
N VAL A 39 -7.15 -4.55 1.25
CA VAL A 39 -7.90 -5.66 1.88
C VAL A 39 -9.28 -5.81 1.22
N ARG A 40 -9.85 -7.02 1.24
CA ARG A 40 -11.20 -7.24 0.72
C ARG A 40 -12.24 -6.54 1.58
N ILE A 41 -13.19 -5.88 0.93
CA ILE A 41 -14.30 -5.24 1.65
C ILE A 41 -15.16 -6.23 2.41
N GLN A 42 -15.26 -7.47 1.94
CA GLN A 42 -16.00 -8.53 2.63
C GLN A 42 -15.38 -8.88 3.99
N ASP A 43 -14.07 -8.64 4.16
CA ASP A 43 -13.36 -8.92 5.40
C ASP A 43 -13.39 -7.71 6.39
N ARG A 44 -14.08 -6.61 6.05
CA ARG A 44 -14.06 -5.35 6.82
C ARG A 44 -14.45 -5.50 8.30
N GLU A 45 -15.57 -6.14 8.62
CA GLU A 45 -15.98 -6.33 10.02
C GLU A 45 -15.02 -7.26 10.77
N ARG A 46 -14.51 -8.28 10.08
CA ARG A 46 -13.52 -9.19 10.64
C ARG A 46 -12.24 -8.44 11.00
N ILE A 47 -11.74 -7.60 10.08
CA ILE A 47 -10.58 -6.71 10.29
C ILE A 47 -10.82 -5.78 11.48
N ARG A 48 -12.01 -5.17 11.58
CA ARG A 48 -12.36 -4.27 12.70
C ARG A 48 -12.19 -4.97 14.03
N ILE A 49 -12.72 -6.19 14.15
CA ILE A 49 -12.65 -6.98 15.38
C ILE A 49 -11.19 -7.36 15.68
N ILE A 50 -10.48 -7.96 14.73
CA ILE A 50 -9.10 -8.44 14.92
C ILE A 50 -8.16 -7.29 15.30
N LEU A 51 -8.22 -6.18 14.57
CA LEU A 51 -7.32 -5.05 14.81
C LEU A 51 -7.67 -4.30 16.10
N SER A 52 -8.92 -4.37 16.57
CA SER A 52 -9.28 -3.85 17.91
C SER A 52 -8.70 -4.68 19.07
N CYS A 53 -8.25 -5.91 18.80
CA CYS A 53 -7.62 -6.78 19.79
C CYS A 53 -6.09 -6.64 19.83
N VAL A 54 -5.49 -5.79 18.99
CA VAL A 54 -4.03 -5.59 18.98
C VAL A 54 -3.65 -4.56 20.02
N GLU A 55 -3.13 -5.03 21.16
CA GLU A 55 -2.75 -4.19 22.31
C GLU A 55 -1.79 -3.05 21.94
N GLY A 56 -2.08 -1.83 22.40
CA GLY A 56 -1.27 -0.64 22.15
C GLY A 56 -1.49 0.00 20.78
N PHE A 57 -2.40 -0.53 19.98
CA PHE A 57 -2.78 0.00 18.68
C PHE A 57 -4.30 0.22 18.60
N HIS A 58 -4.70 1.13 17.73
CA HIS A 58 -6.11 1.35 17.43
C HIS A 58 -6.32 1.54 15.93
N LEU A 59 -7.56 1.27 15.52
CA LEU A 59 -8.03 1.45 14.17
C LEU A 59 -8.86 2.73 14.11
N ALA A 60 -8.25 3.80 13.62
CA ALA A 60 -8.93 5.08 13.43
C ALA A 60 -9.80 5.03 12.18
N SER A 61 -11.13 4.94 12.38
CA SER A 61 -12.11 5.25 11.34
C SER A 61 -13.54 5.29 11.86
N GLU A 62 -14.09 6.49 11.98
CA GLU A 62 -15.52 6.61 12.29
C GLU A 62 -16.38 7.15 11.13
N LYS A 63 -15.79 7.63 10.02
CA LYS A 63 -16.60 8.20 8.90
C LYS A 63 -16.03 7.98 7.50
N LYS A 64 -14.82 7.43 7.35
CA LYS A 64 -14.13 7.30 6.06
C LYS A 64 -14.03 5.84 5.61
N LEU A 65 -14.08 5.64 4.29
CA LEU A 65 -13.85 4.33 3.64
C LEU A 65 -12.38 3.89 3.71
N GLN A 66 -11.47 4.73 4.19
CA GLN A 66 -10.06 4.39 4.41
C GLN A 66 -9.84 4.37 5.92
N TRP A 67 -9.25 3.29 6.42
CA TRP A 67 -8.99 3.11 7.85
C TRP A 67 -7.49 3.26 8.12
N LYS A 68 -7.13 3.90 9.23
CA LYS A 68 -5.74 4.03 9.65
C LYS A 68 -5.49 3.14 10.86
N PHE A 69 -4.51 2.26 10.77
CA PHE A 69 -4.04 1.47 11.91
C PHE A 69 -2.78 2.13 12.47
N THR A 70 -2.83 2.58 13.72
CA THR A 70 -1.75 3.34 14.36
C THR A 70 -1.67 3.04 15.84
N ARG A 71 -0.61 3.50 16.51
CA ARG A 71 -0.44 3.35 17.95
C ARG A 71 -1.53 4.12 18.69
N GLU A 72 -1.98 3.61 19.82
CA GLU A 72 -2.85 4.36 20.73
C GLU A 72 -2.27 5.74 21.05
N ASN A 73 -3.15 6.74 21.15
CA ASN A 73 -2.80 8.14 21.39
C ASN A 73 -1.85 8.76 20.34
N SER A 74 -1.77 8.18 19.14
CA SER A 74 -1.04 8.75 18.01
C SER A 74 -1.92 8.87 16.75
N THR A 75 -1.59 9.82 15.89
CA THR A 75 -2.15 9.92 14.53
C THR A 75 -1.11 9.63 13.45
N TYR A 76 0.16 9.44 13.81
CA TYR A 76 1.30 9.16 12.92
C TYR A 76 2.44 8.47 13.71
N PRO A 77 3.17 7.48 13.14
CA PRO A 77 2.97 6.87 11.83
C PRO A 77 1.73 5.97 11.81
N PHE A 78 1.26 5.59 10.63
CA PHE A 78 0.10 4.72 10.45
C PHE A 78 0.28 3.78 9.26
N VAL A 79 -0.55 2.75 9.23
CA VAL A 79 -0.80 1.94 8.03
C VAL A 79 -2.20 2.26 7.53
N ASP A 80 -2.31 2.63 6.27
CA ASP A 80 -3.56 2.86 5.57
C ASP A 80 -4.13 1.56 5.01
N LEU A 81 -5.41 1.34 5.30
CA LEU A 81 -6.19 0.20 4.83
C LEU A 81 -7.17 0.67 3.77
N PHE A 82 -6.87 0.32 2.53
CA PHE A 82 -7.76 0.47 1.39
C PHE A 82 -8.57 -0.79 1.18
N TYR A 83 -9.77 -0.60 0.63
CA TYR A 83 -10.69 -1.71 0.39
C TYR A 83 -10.86 -1.94 -1.09
N TYR A 84 -10.76 -3.19 -1.51
CA TYR A 84 -11.11 -3.59 -2.85
C TYR A 84 -12.34 -4.50 -2.85
N SER A 85 -13.06 -4.46 -3.96
CA SER A 85 -14.03 -5.48 -4.34
C SER A 85 -13.63 -6.07 -5.69
N GLY A 86 -14.38 -7.05 -6.18
CA GLY A 86 -14.11 -7.65 -7.48
C GLY A 86 -15.23 -8.56 -7.95
N ASN A 87 -15.19 -8.89 -9.24
CA ASN A 87 -16.01 -9.93 -9.87
C ASN A 87 -15.10 -11.06 -10.36
N GLU A 88 -15.56 -11.97 -11.20
CA GLU A 88 -14.74 -13.11 -11.66
C GLU A 88 -13.45 -12.70 -12.39
N THR A 89 -13.42 -11.53 -13.03
CA THR A 89 -12.32 -11.10 -13.92
C THR A 89 -11.46 -10.00 -13.32
N TYR A 90 -12.05 -9.10 -12.54
CA TYR A 90 -11.40 -7.86 -12.08
C TYR A 90 -11.47 -7.68 -10.57
N ILE A 91 -10.53 -6.90 -10.05
CA ILE A 91 -10.67 -6.21 -8.77
C ILE A 91 -10.64 -4.70 -9.00
N TRP A 92 -11.26 -3.95 -8.10
CA TRP A 92 -11.22 -2.49 -8.08
C TRP A 92 -11.20 -1.95 -6.65
N LEU A 93 -10.43 -0.88 -6.42
CA LEU A 93 -10.49 -0.12 -5.18
C LEU A 93 -11.85 0.58 -5.05
N ILE A 94 -12.39 0.62 -3.83
CA ILE A 94 -13.71 1.17 -3.54
C ILE A 94 -13.65 2.69 -3.33
N GLN A 95 -12.50 3.20 -2.90
CA GLN A 95 -12.28 4.61 -2.63
C GLN A 95 -12.47 5.45 -3.91
N GLN A 96 -13.26 6.53 -3.83
CA GLN A 96 -13.76 7.27 -5.00
C GLN A 96 -12.66 7.89 -5.86
N TYR A 97 -11.53 8.26 -5.27
CA TYR A 97 -10.38 8.82 -5.98
C TYR A 97 -9.65 7.80 -6.87
N TYR A 98 -9.94 6.49 -6.74
CA TYR A 98 -9.21 5.44 -7.46
C TYR A 98 -10.04 4.60 -8.44
N ARG A 99 -11.37 4.75 -8.51
CA ARG A 99 -12.22 3.84 -9.30
C ARG A 99 -11.80 3.68 -10.77
N ALA A 100 -11.38 4.77 -11.43
CA ALA A 100 -10.94 4.73 -12.82
C ALA A 100 -9.49 4.23 -12.99
N HIS A 101 -8.63 4.42 -11.98
CA HIS A 101 -7.20 4.16 -12.09
C HIS A 101 -6.76 2.81 -11.51
N HIS A 102 -7.54 2.19 -10.63
CA HIS A 102 -7.13 0.98 -9.91
C HIS A 102 -8.07 -0.21 -10.13
N THR A 103 -8.57 -0.37 -11.36
CA THR A 103 -9.19 -1.62 -11.80
C THR A 103 -8.12 -2.53 -12.39
N LEU A 104 -7.90 -3.71 -11.80
CA LEU A 104 -6.86 -4.66 -12.20
C LEU A 104 -7.48 -6.01 -12.58
N LEU A 105 -6.86 -6.71 -13.52
CA LEU A 105 -7.21 -8.10 -13.82
C LEU A 105 -6.85 -8.99 -12.63
N LYS A 106 -7.78 -9.84 -12.20
CA LYS A 106 -7.54 -10.80 -11.11
C LYS A 106 -6.36 -11.71 -11.37
N ILE A 107 -6.12 -12.10 -12.63
CA ILE A 107 -5.00 -12.96 -13.00
C ILE A 107 -3.64 -12.28 -12.86
N ASP A 108 -3.59 -10.95 -12.91
CA ASP A 108 -2.39 -10.16 -12.67
C ASP A 108 -2.14 -9.94 -11.17
N VAL A 109 -3.20 -10.02 -10.35
CA VAL A 109 -3.11 -9.83 -8.90
C VAL A 109 -2.87 -11.14 -8.18
N PHE A 110 -3.63 -12.18 -8.49
CA PHE A 110 -3.66 -13.43 -7.73
C PHE A 110 -3.03 -14.63 -8.46
N PRO A 111 -2.54 -15.64 -7.72
CA PRO A 111 -2.29 -15.61 -6.29
C PRO A 111 -1.17 -14.61 -5.99
N LEU A 112 -1.21 -14.08 -4.77
CA LEU A 112 -0.18 -13.17 -4.29
C LEU A 112 1.16 -13.90 -4.22
N GLN A 113 2.24 -13.14 -4.30
CA GLN A 113 3.61 -13.61 -4.03
C GLN A 113 4.16 -12.86 -2.83
N LEU A 114 5.20 -13.41 -2.19
CA LEU A 114 5.93 -12.72 -1.13
C LEU A 114 7.19 -12.08 -1.71
N VAL A 115 7.49 -10.87 -1.24
CA VAL A 115 8.75 -10.16 -1.53
C VAL A 115 9.30 -9.58 -0.24
N ASP A 116 10.61 -9.33 -0.22
CA ASP A 116 11.24 -8.62 0.89
C ASP A 116 10.83 -7.14 0.88
N PHE A 117 10.48 -6.63 2.07
CA PHE A 117 10.19 -5.24 2.34
C PHE A 117 10.74 -4.90 3.73
N GLU A 118 11.86 -4.20 3.79
CA GLU A 118 12.53 -3.87 5.06
C GLU A 118 12.84 -5.13 5.91
N GLY A 119 13.23 -6.23 5.27
CA GLY A 119 13.49 -7.51 5.95
C GLY A 119 12.23 -8.28 6.37
N LEU A 120 11.03 -7.83 5.97
CA LEU A 120 9.77 -8.53 6.18
C LEU A 120 9.25 -9.11 4.87
N GLU A 121 8.81 -10.37 4.90
CA GLU A 121 8.08 -10.95 3.77
C GLU A 121 6.66 -10.40 3.71
N VAL A 122 6.36 -9.63 2.67
CA VAL A 122 5.04 -8.99 2.48
C VAL A 122 4.33 -9.50 1.22
N PRO A 123 3.00 -9.67 1.26
CA PRO A 123 2.24 -10.10 0.10
C PRO A 123 2.09 -8.97 -0.93
N VAL A 124 2.41 -9.27 -2.18
CA VAL A 124 2.27 -8.35 -3.32
C VAL A 124 1.58 -9.05 -4.50
N PRO A 125 0.99 -8.29 -5.45
CA PRO A 125 0.40 -8.84 -6.67
C PRO A 125 1.34 -9.72 -7.50
N ARG A 126 0.80 -10.77 -8.13
CA ARG A 126 1.53 -11.73 -8.98
C ARG A 126 2.37 -11.07 -10.07
N ARG A 127 1.80 -10.09 -10.78
CA ARG A 127 2.47 -9.37 -11.87
C ARG A 127 2.94 -8.01 -11.38
N LEU A 128 3.79 -8.03 -10.34
CA LEU A 128 4.28 -6.86 -9.61
C LEU A 128 4.72 -5.73 -10.56
N LYS A 129 5.75 -5.98 -11.38
CA LYS A 129 6.31 -5.00 -12.33
C LYS A 129 5.27 -4.44 -13.31
N LYS A 130 4.35 -5.28 -13.80
CA LYS A 130 3.26 -4.87 -14.71
C LYS A 130 2.33 -3.88 -14.01
N ILE A 131 1.89 -4.22 -12.81
CA ILE A 131 0.95 -3.41 -12.02
C ILE A 131 1.59 -2.10 -11.59
N THR A 132 2.82 -2.13 -11.06
CA THR A 132 3.52 -0.91 -10.65
C THR A 132 3.83 0.01 -11.84
N THR A 133 4.11 -0.56 -13.02
CA THR A 133 4.28 0.24 -14.25
C THR A 133 2.97 0.88 -14.67
N LEU A 134 1.88 0.10 -14.69
CA LEU A 134 0.56 0.57 -15.09
C LEU A 134 -0.01 1.65 -14.17
N LEU A 135 0.15 1.48 -12.85
CA LEU A 135 -0.48 2.35 -11.86
C LEU A 135 0.37 3.57 -11.48
N TYR A 136 1.70 3.41 -11.43
CA TYR A 136 2.57 4.40 -10.77
C TYR A 136 3.73 4.91 -11.65
N GLY A 137 3.94 4.36 -12.84
CA GLY A 137 5.08 4.71 -13.69
C GLY A 137 6.40 4.27 -13.06
N PHE A 138 6.76 2.99 -13.20
CA PHE A 138 7.87 2.39 -12.45
C PHE A 138 9.21 3.16 -12.56
N ASN A 139 9.52 3.67 -13.76
CA ASN A 139 10.79 4.36 -14.05
C ASN A 139 10.75 5.85 -13.62
N GLU A 140 9.66 6.30 -13.02
CA GLU A 140 9.42 7.69 -12.64
C GLU A 140 9.42 7.83 -11.12
N CYS A 141 10.18 8.80 -10.64
CA CYS A 141 10.32 9.11 -9.22
C CYS A 141 9.58 10.42 -8.97
N LEU A 142 8.55 10.34 -8.14
CA LEU A 142 7.71 11.47 -7.75
C LEU A 142 8.09 11.92 -6.35
N SER A 143 8.23 13.24 -6.12
CA SER A 143 8.37 13.78 -4.77
C SER A 143 7.09 13.57 -3.94
N PRO A 144 7.15 13.61 -2.60
CA PRO A 144 5.96 13.54 -1.76
C PRO A 144 4.97 14.65 -2.13
N GLY A 145 3.70 14.29 -2.23
CA GLY A 145 2.61 15.27 -2.37
C GLY A 145 2.11 15.79 -1.03
N MET A 146 2.44 15.10 0.07
CA MET A 146 2.00 15.40 1.42
C MET A 146 3.05 14.95 2.44
N ASP A 147 3.21 15.71 3.52
CA ASP A 147 3.80 15.29 4.79
C ASP A 147 2.63 14.96 5.72
N HIS A 148 2.44 13.68 6.03
CA HIS A 148 1.31 13.21 6.83
C HIS A 148 1.47 13.52 8.31
N LYS A 149 2.71 13.65 8.79
CA LYS A 149 2.99 14.00 10.18
C LYS A 149 2.56 15.43 10.49
N ASN A 150 2.85 16.36 9.60
CA ASN A 150 2.57 17.79 9.77
C ASN A 150 1.33 18.27 9.00
N VAL A 151 0.73 17.41 8.17
CA VAL A 151 -0.45 17.70 7.34
C VAL A 151 -0.20 18.86 6.38
N ILE A 152 0.97 18.83 5.71
CA ILE A 152 1.40 19.85 4.74
C ILE A 152 1.38 19.25 3.34
N TYR A 153 0.88 20.00 2.36
CA TYR A 153 0.83 19.59 0.96
C TYR A 153 1.94 20.26 0.16
N TYR A 154 2.55 19.51 -0.77
CA TYR A 154 3.61 19.99 -1.63
C TYR A 154 3.26 19.80 -3.11
N PRO A 155 3.76 20.67 -4.01
CA PRO A 155 3.75 20.37 -5.43
C PRO A 155 4.56 19.09 -5.70
N ILE A 156 4.03 18.22 -6.57
CA ILE A 156 4.70 16.99 -6.96
C ILE A 156 5.65 17.27 -8.11
N TYR A 157 6.92 16.95 -7.91
CA TYR A 157 7.96 16.97 -8.94
C TYR A 157 8.21 15.55 -9.43
N LYS A 158 8.57 15.44 -10.71
CA LYS A 158 8.77 14.16 -11.38
C LYS A 158 10.13 14.16 -12.08
N VAL A 159 10.91 13.11 -11.84
CA VAL A 159 12.19 12.85 -12.50
C VAL A 159 12.28 11.39 -12.95
N SER A 160 13.24 11.08 -13.83
CA SER A 160 13.60 9.69 -14.09
C SER A 160 14.25 9.10 -12.84
N CYS A 161 13.82 7.93 -12.39
CA CYS A 161 14.47 7.30 -11.23
C CYS A 161 15.94 6.98 -11.50
N SER A 162 16.32 6.74 -12.75
CA SER A 162 17.73 6.54 -13.12
C SER A 162 18.61 7.74 -12.73
N SER A 163 18.08 8.96 -12.71
CA SER A 163 18.84 10.14 -12.31
C SER A 163 19.04 10.24 -10.80
N LEU A 164 18.47 9.35 -9.99
CA LEU A 164 18.59 9.34 -8.53
C LEU A 164 19.34 8.11 -7.99
N LEU A 165 19.87 7.24 -8.87
CA LEU A 165 20.63 6.03 -8.49
C LEU A 165 21.90 6.33 -7.67
N TYR A 166 22.40 7.55 -7.71
CA TYR A 166 23.54 7.99 -6.90
C TYR A 166 23.18 8.24 -5.42
N LEU A 167 21.89 8.37 -5.10
CA LEU A 167 21.40 8.61 -3.74
C LEU A 167 20.68 7.39 -3.16
N TYR A 168 19.96 6.65 -4.01
CA TYR A 168 19.05 5.63 -3.56
C TYR A 168 19.26 4.34 -4.33
N GLU A 169 19.32 3.25 -3.58
CA GLU A 169 19.34 1.91 -4.15
C GLU A 169 17.96 1.61 -4.76
N MET A 170 17.98 1.29 -6.06
CA MET A 170 16.77 1.00 -6.85
C MET A 170 17.04 -0.13 -7.84
N TYR A 171 16.03 -0.97 -8.04
CA TYR A 171 16.11 -2.19 -8.84
C TYR A 171 15.13 -2.15 -10.02
N GLY A 172 15.48 -2.90 -11.07
CA GLY A 172 14.61 -3.11 -12.23
C GLY A 172 14.34 -1.86 -13.07
N LEU A 173 15.22 -0.86 -13.03
CA LEU A 173 15.19 0.33 -13.88
C LEU A 173 15.91 0.02 -15.20
N GLU A 174 15.24 -0.71 -16.09
CA GLU A 174 15.66 -0.97 -17.48
C GLU A 174 14.82 -0.13 -18.45
#